data_AF-A0A382NWI0-F1
#
_entry.id   AF-A0A382NWI0-F1
#
_cell.length_a   1.000
_cell.length_b   1.000
_cell.length_c   1.000
_cell.angle_alpha   90.00
_cell.angle_beta   90.00
_cell.angle_gamma   90.00
#
_symmetry.space_group_name_H-M   'P 1'
#
loop_
_entity.id
_entity.type
_entity.pdbx_description
1 polymer ?
#
loop_
_entity_poly.entity_id
_entity_poly.type
_entity_poly.pdbx_seq_one_letter_code
_entity_poly.pdbx_strand_id
1 'polypeptide(L)' 'MEHEDLWGEKPLAERSESSAVTLAIRLLQTAAQFDSATGKARPEDEIFPTVAMITKEGYRFMNDQELADICKTSLKR' A
#
# COMPACT_ATOMS: atom_id res chain seq x y z
N MET A 1 8.60 7.21 6.03
CA MET A 1 7.81 8.26 5.32
C MET A 1 8.71 9.40 4.92
N GLU A 2 9.34 10.12 5.86
CA GLU A 2 10.31 11.19 5.54
C GLU A 2 11.41 10.74 4.58
N HIS A 3 11.99 9.55 4.79
CA HIS A 3 13.02 9.02 3.91
C HIS A 3 12.53 8.83 2.46
N GLU A 4 11.34 8.26 2.27
CA GLU A 4 10.73 8.07 0.95
C GLU A 4 10.35 9.39 0.28
N ASP A 5 10.05 10.43 1.07
CA ASP A 5 9.68 11.76 0.57
C ASP A 5 10.91 12.54 0.08
N LEU A 6 12.04 12.41 0.77
CA LEU A 6 13.28 13.14 0.48
C LEU A 6 14.17 12.42 -0.54
N TRP A 7 14.20 11.09 -0.53
CA TRP A 7 15.15 10.29 -1.33
C TRP A 7 14.49 9.21 -2.19
N GLY A 8 13.16 9.06 -2.13
CA GLY A 8 12.44 8.16 -3.03
C GLY A 8 12.42 8.68 -4.48
N GLU A 9 11.92 7.85 -5.39
CA GLU A 9 11.83 8.18 -6.82
C GLU A 9 11.08 9.50 -7.10
N LYS A 10 10.06 9.81 -6.29
CA LYS A 10 9.26 11.03 -6.34
C LYS A 10 8.80 11.43 -4.93
N PRO A 11 8.66 12.75 -4.64
CA PRO A 11 8.03 13.23 -3.42
C PRO A 11 6.65 12.61 -3.22
N LEU A 12 6.25 12.37 -1.98
CA LEU A 12 4.96 11.77 -1.63
C LEU A 12 3.79 12.59 -2.20
N ALA A 13 3.92 13.92 -2.18
CA ALA A 13 2.89 14.83 -2.69
C ALA A 13 2.68 14.74 -4.21
N GLU A 14 3.66 14.22 -4.97
CA GLU A 14 3.59 14.10 -6.44
C GLU A 14 3.13 12.71 -6.89
N ARG A 15 2.86 11.80 -5.95
CA ARG A 15 2.43 10.43 -6.26
C ARG A 15 0.94 10.40 -6.61
N SER A 16 0.60 9.56 -7.59
CA SER A 16 -0.79 9.18 -7.82
C SER A 16 -1.32 8.33 -6.66
N GLU A 17 -2.65 8.25 -6.53
CA GLU A 17 -3.32 7.42 -5.53
C GLU A 17 -2.82 5.96 -5.58
N SER A 18 -2.79 5.36 -6.77
CA SER A 18 -2.31 3.99 -6.98
C SER A 18 -0.85 3.80 -6.53
N SER A 19 0.03 4.75 -6.84
CA SER A 19 1.44 4.70 -6.41
C SER A 19 1.59 4.86 -4.90
N ALA A 20 0.78 5.71 -4.27
CA ALA A 20 0.78 5.89 -2.82
C ALA A 20 0.31 4.63 -2.09
N VAL A 21 -0.77 4.00 -2.58
CA VAL A 21 -1.31 2.75 -2.01
C VAL A 21 -0.31 1.60 -2.22
N THR A 22 0.30 1.50 -3.40
CA THR A 22 1.36 0.53 -3.69
C THR A 22 2.53 0.66 -2.71
N LEU A 23 2.99 1.90 -2.47
CA LEU A 23 4.06 2.17 -1.50
C LEU A 23 3.64 1.73 -0.09
N ALA A 24 2.44 2.08 0.36
CA ALA A 24 1.93 1.69 1.68
C ALA A 24 1.88 0.16 1.84
N ILE A 25 1.38 -0.57 0.84
CA ILE A 25 1.32 -2.04 0.85
C ILE A 25 2.74 -2.63 0.93
N ARG A 26 3.69 -2.10 0.15
CA ARG A 26 5.08 -2.56 0.18
C ARG A 26 5.72 -2.32 1.55
N LEU A 27 5.51 -1.15 2.15
CA LEU A 27 5.98 -0.86 3.50
C LEU A 27 5.41 -1.83 4.53
N LEU A 28 4.12 -2.18 4.44
CA LEU A 28 3.50 -3.20 5.30
C LEU A 28 4.11 -4.60 5.06
N GLN A 29 4.41 -4.97 3.81
CA GLN A 29 5.11 -6.23 3.53
C GLN A 29 6.52 -6.25 4.10
N THR A 30 7.27 -5.15 3.98
CA THR A 30 8.59 -5.01 4.57
C THR A 30 8.52 -5.12 6.09
N ALA A 31 7.57 -4.43 6.74
CA ALA A 31 7.38 -4.55 8.18
C ALA A 31 7.13 -6.02 8.60
N ALA A 32 6.25 -6.71 7.88
CA ALA A 32 5.96 -8.13 8.11
C ALA A 32 7.13 -9.09 7.84
N GLN A 33 8.19 -8.66 7.15
CA GLN A 33 9.41 -9.44 7.00
C GLN A 33 10.31 -9.38 8.24
N PHE A 34 10.29 -8.27 8.97
CA PHE A 34 11.18 -8.01 10.11
C PHE A 34 10.48 -8.10 11.47
N ASP A 35 9.14 -8.12 11.51
CA ASP A 35 8.34 -8.27 12.73
C ASP A 35 7.31 -9.40 12.58
N SER A 36 7.41 -10.40 13.46
CA SER A 36 6.52 -11.57 13.47
C SER A 36 5.08 -11.27 13.90
N ALA A 37 4.84 -10.14 14.57
CA ALA A 37 3.49 -9.71 14.95
C ALA A 37 2.74 -9.02 13.78
N THR A 38 3.44 -8.67 12.70
CA THR A 38 2.85 -8.01 11.53
C THR A 38 2.49 -9.03 10.45
N GLY A 39 1.21 -9.05 10.06
CA GLY A 39 0.69 -9.96 9.04
C GLY A 39 1.13 -9.60 7.61
N LYS A 40 1.45 -10.63 6.81
CA LYS A 40 1.71 -10.49 5.36
C LYS A 40 0.42 -10.53 4.56
N ALA A 41 0.40 -9.84 3.42
CA ALA A 41 -0.69 -10.00 2.45
C ALA A 41 -0.54 -11.38 1.79
N ARG A 42 -1.65 -12.08 1.58
CA ARG A 42 -1.70 -13.39 0.94
C ARG A 42 -2.72 -13.33 -0.20
N PRO A 43 -2.28 -12.95 -1.42
CA PRO A 43 -3.18 -12.82 -2.56
C PRO A 43 -3.90 -14.12 -2.94
N GLU A 44 -3.26 -15.27 -2.73
CA GLU A 44 -3.85 -16.60 -2.98
C GLU A 44 -4.98 -16.96 -2.02
N ASP A 45 -4.96 -16.38 -0.82
CA ASP A 45 -6.00 -16.58 0.21
C ASP A 45 -6.99 -15.40 0.26
N GLU A 46 -6.89 -14.44 -0.67
CA GLU A 46 -7.67 -13.19 -0.70
C GLU A 46 -7.53 -12.34 0.59
N ILE A 47 -6.37 -12.40 1.24
CA ILE A 47 -6.11 -11.67 2.48
C ILE A 47 -5.21 -10.46 2.18
N PHE A 48 -5.79 -9.27 2.34
CA PHE A 48 -5.16 -7.99 2.01
C PHE A 48 -5.26 -6.99 3.18
N PRO A 49 -4.34 -6.00 3.25
CA PRO A 49 -4.42 -4.95 4.27
C PRO A 49 -5.58 -3.98 4.00
N THR A 50 -6.36 -3.60 5.01
CA THR A 50 -7.37 -2.56 4.83
C THR A 50 -6.73 -1.21 4.57
N VAL A 51 -7.14 -0.53 3.49
CA VAL A 51 -6.66 0.80 3.12
C VAL A 51 -7.80 1.80 3.14
N ALA A 52 -7.57 2.93 3.81
CA ALA A 52 -8.45 4.09 3.77
C ALA A 52 -7.69 5.30 3.23
N MET A 53 -8.42 6.19 2.58
CA MET A 53 -7.89 7.40 1.96
C MET A 53 -8.64 8.62 2.47
N ILE A 54 -7.88 9.71 2.65
CA ILE A 54 -8.39 11.04 2.95
C ILE A 54 -7.95 11.94 1.81
N THR A 55 -8.88 12.43 1.03
CA THR A 55 -8.64 13.35 -0.08
C THR A 55 -9.47 14.63 0.11
N LYS A 56 -9.38 15.58 -0.84
CA LYS A 56 -10.25 16.77 -0.84
C LYS A 56 -11.74 16.42 -0.97
N GLU A 57 -12.05 15.23 -1.53
CA GLU A 57 -13.40 14.68 -1.64
C GLU A 57 -13.88 14.01 -0.35
N GLY A 58 -13.01 13.82 0.65
CA GLY A 58 -13.33 13.27 1.95
C GLY A 58 -12.65 11.94 2.26
N TYR A 59 -13.20 11.21 3.23
CA TYR A 59 -12.70 9.92 3.69
C TYR A 59 -13.42 8.78 2.97
N ARG A 60 -12.67 7.79 2.46
CA ARG A 60 -13.23 6.54 1.94
C ARG A 60 -12.33 5.35 2.22
N PHE A 61 -12.94 4.17 2.37
CA PHE A 61 -12.23 2.91 2.24
C PHE A 61 -12.02 2.58 0.76
N MET A 62 -10.87 1.98 0.45
CA MET A 62 -10.68 1.30 -0.83
C MET A 62 -11.48 0.01 -0.81
N ASN A 63 -12.16 -0.32 -1.91
CA ASN A 63 -12.90 -1.58 -1.97
C ASN A 63 -11.97 -2.77 -2.24
N ASP A 64 -12.45 -3.98 -1.93
CA ASP A 64 -11.63 -5.20 -1.99
C ASP A 64 -11.12 -5.49 -3.41
N GLN A 65 -11.89 -5.14 -4.45
CA GLN A 65 -11.50 -5.36 -5.84
C GLN A 65 -10.35 -4.44 -6.26
N GLU A 66 -10.45 -3.14 -5.97
CA GLU A 66 -9.37 -2.16 -6.20
C GLU A 66 -8.07 -2.61 -5.52
N LEU A 67 -8.19 -3.04 -4.26
CA LEU A 67 -7.07 -3.46 -3.46
C LEU A 67 -6.44 -4.77 -3.94
N ALA A 68 -7.27 -5.74 -4.35
CA ALA A 68 -6.80 -7.00 -4.91
C ALA A 68 -6.03 -6.77 -6.21
N ASP A 69 -6.50 -5.88 -7.08
CA ASP A 69 -5.84 -5.55 -8.36
C ASP A 69 -4.49 -4.86 -8.13
N ILE A 70 -4.43 -3.91 -7.18
CA ILE A 70 -3.17 -3.28 -6.79
C ILE A 70 -2.22 -4.30 -6.15
N CYS A 71 -2.69 -5.15 -5.22
CA CYS A 71 -1.85 -6.15 -4.55
C CYS A 71 -1.29 -7.17 -5.55
N LYS A 72 -2.12 -7.71 -6.44
CA LYS A 72 -1.72 -8.68 -7.48
C LYS A 72 -0.68 -8.09 -8.45
N THR A 73 -0.76 -6.79 -8.72
CA THR A 73 0.21 -6.09 -9.60
C THR A 73 1.48 -5.73 -8.85
N SER A 74 1.36 -5.26 -7.61
CA SER A 74 2.47 -4.71 -6.82
C SER A 74 3.39 -5.75 -6.19
N LEU A 75 2.87 -6.97 -5.98
CA LEU A 75 3.57 -8.11 -5.39
C LEU A 75 4.21 -9.04 -6.43
N LYS A 76 3.95 -8.84 -7.72
CA LYS A 76 4.70 -9.50 -8.80
C LYS A 76 6.07 -8.81 -8.92
N ARG A 77 7.13 -9.63 -8.94
CA ARG A 77 8.52 -9.19 -9.14
C ARG A 77 8.75 -8.72 -10.56
#